data_AF-A0A9X4BUR5-F1
#
_entry.id   AF-A0A9X4BUR5-F1
#
_cell.length_a   1.000
_cell.length_b   1.000
_cell.length_c   1.000
_cell.angle_alpha   90.00
_cell.angle_beta   90.00
_cell.angle_gamma   90.00
#
_symmetry.space_group_name_H-M   'P 1'
#
loop_
_entity.id
_entity.type
_entity.pdbx_description
1 polymer ?
#
loop_
_entity_poly.entity_id
_entity_poly.type
_entity_poly.pdbx_seq_one_letter_code
_entity_poly.pdbx_strand_id
1 'polypeptide(L)'
;MTPLFALCLPFSPLAACNQTAASPAKPGGPISNTGQKSQTLEGLSKPIIDFCTLVFDTDKAIKLLKRMSAQEMVSYVFGTSGSIVAGALVDRLWNFRYQRSAILIDETSSVCGRIGISDAGEVCISLTGQGCTHVPNWAYAERIAQDLGAHLTRIDIAIDDHMGKWFDVQQFRDAYHEGGFTMNGRPPHAKHISDEGNDKGCSFYVGHKGHKELCIYEKGKQLGDPESEWTRCEVRLYAKRMILPLSAMVDPGKHFASAYTILADLVLGELERMELKERMVNPSVKAMIDFIDTQAGTALRVLWNALNSRSPEYAVSVLQRYLSHDGVPGRFKNLQQIDLEIRIGNQLDELFPDCA
;
A
#
# COMPACT_ATOMS: atom_id res chain seq x y z
N MET A 1 8.96 60.51 -26.83
CA MET A 1 8.68 60.24 -25.42
C MET A 1 8.15 58.81 -25.31
N THR A 2 8.84 58.01 -24.48
CA THR A 2 8.54 56.68 -23.88
C THR A 2 7.10 56.12 -23.94
N PRO A 3 6.88 54.80 -23.66
CA PRO A 3 7.25 53.56 -24.38
C PRO A 3 6.00 52.62 -24.48
N LEU A 4 6.08 51.35 -24.91
CA LEU A 4 5.19 50.29 -24.38
C LEU A 4 5.63 48.86 -24.76
N PHE A 5 6.13 48.18 -23.71
CA PHE A 5 6.02 46.77 -23.33
C PHE A 5 6.24 45.64 -24.34
N ALA A 6 7.38 44.97 -24.17
CA ALA A 6 7.59 43.57 -24.54
C ALA A 6 6.85 42.64 -23.56
N LEU A 7 6.06 41.71 -24.10
CA LEU A 7 5.42 40.62 -23.40
C LEU A 7 6.19 39.33 -23.70
N CYS A 8 6.88 38.79 -22.69
CA CYS A 8 7.42 37.44 -22.71
C CYS A 8 6.26 36.43 -22.65
N LEU A 9 6.24 35.47 -23.58
CA LEU A 9 5.46 34.24 -23.47
C LEU A 9 6.42 33.04 -23.34
N PRO A 10 6.06 32.01 -22.56
CA PRO A 10 6.94 30.89 -22.21
C PRO A 10 7.01 29.85 -23.33
N PHE A 11 8.23 29.36 -23.60
CA PHE A 11 8.49 28.25 -24.52
C PHE A 11 8.07 26.92 -23.90
N SER A 12 7.15 26.22 -24.56
CA SER A 12 6.95 24.76 -24.46
C SER A 12 7.60 24.11 -25.69
N PRO A 13 8.42 23.05 -25.56
CA PRO A 13 8.81 22.26 -26.71
C PRO A 13 8.06 20.93 -26.72
N LEU A 14 7.06 20.83 -27.60
CA LEU A 14 6.57 19.57 -28.14
C LEU A 14 6.96 19.51 -29.62
N ALA A 15 7.54 18.36 -29.99
CA ALA A 15 7.67 17.78 -31.33
C ALA A 15 8.66 18.39 -32.33
N ALA A 16 9.70 17.61 -32.67
CA ALA A 16 9.94 17.12 -34.02
C ALA A 16 11.08 16.08 -34.06
N CYS A 17 10.75 14.82 -34.38
CA CYS A 17 11.36 14.13 -35.54
C CYS A 17 10.69 12.78 -35.81
N ASN A 18 10.52 12.53 -37.10
CA ASN A 18 9.61 11.58 -37.73
C ASN A 18 10.21 10.19 -37.98
N GLN A 19 9.31 9.20 -37.93
CA GLN A 19 9.08 8.11 -38.89
C GLN A 19 10.29 7.38 -39.51
N THR A 20 10.47 6.13 -39.10
CA THR A 20 10.76 5.03 -40.02
C THR A 20 9.67 3.98 -39.85
N ALA A 21 9.05 3.58 -40.96
CA ALA A 21 8.00 2.58 -41.02
C ALA A 21 8.45 1.25 -40.39
N ALA A 22 7.87 0.91 -39.24
CA ALA A 22 7.91 -0.41 -38.64
C ALA A 22 6.46 -0.88 -38.48
N SER A 23 6.18 -2.11 -38.88
CA SER A 23 4.90 -2.81 -38.67
C SER A 23 4.40 -2.64 -37.23
N PRO A 24 3.07 -2.64 -36.98
CA PRO A 24 2.55 -2.43 -35.63
C PRO A 24 3.16 -3.47 -34.71
N ALA A 25 3.96 -2.99 -33.75
CA ALA A 25 4.51 -3.82 -32.71
C ALA A 25 3.32 -4.48 -32.00
N LYS A 26 3.29 -5.82 -31.98
CA LYS A 26 2.42 -6.54 -31.04
C LYS A 26 2.66 -5.95 -29.66
N PRO A 27 1.64 -5.57 -28.87
CA PRO A 27 1.85 -5.06 -27.53
C PRO A 27 2.48 -6.18 -26.70
N GLY A 28 3.81 -6.15 -26.59
CA GLY A 28 4.56 -7.05 -25.74
C GLY A 28 4.33 -6.58 -24.32
N GLY A 29 3.66 -7.42 -23.52
CA GLY A 29 3.58 -7.21 -22.07
C GLY A 29 4.99 -7.11 -21.45
N PRO A 30 5.10 -6.54 -20.24
CA PRO A 30 6.39 -6.29 -19.60
C PRO A 30 7.24 -7.57 -19.51
N ILE A 31 8.53 -7.42 -19.79
CA ILE A 31 9.50 -8.52 -19.92
C ILE A 31 9.85 -9.15 -18.54
N SER A 32 9.32 -8.62 -17.43
CA SER A 32 9.61 -9.07 -16.06
C SER A 32 8.41 -8.92 -15.10
N ASN A 33 8.40 -9.66 -13.97
CA ASN A 33 7.33 -10.50 -13.38
C ASN A 33 7.47 -12.01 -13.67
N THR A 34 8.69 -12.54 -13.74
CA THR A 34 8.91 -13.96 -14.02
C THR A 34 8.93 -14.83 -12.75
N GLY A 35 8.76 -16.15 -12.93
CA GLY A 35 8.75 -17.12 -11.82
C GLY A 35 7.39 -17.31 -11.13
N GLN A 36 6.35 -16.61 -11.58
CA GLN A 36 4.98 -16.78 -11.09
C GLN A 36 4.34 -18.04 -11.69
N LYS A 37 3.60 -18.79 -10.87
CA LYS A 37 3.08 -20.12 -11.25
C LYS A 37 1.67 -20.12 -11.83
N SER A 38 0.91 -19.03 -11.66
CA SER A 38 -0.51 -18.98 -12.00
C SER A 38 -0.77 -18.86 -13.51
N GLN A 39 -1.90 -19.40 -13.98
CA GLN A 39 -2.35 -19.35 -15.37
C GLN A 39 -3.74 -18.72 -15.47
N THR A 40 -4.09 -18.15 -16.62
CA THR A 40 -5.35 -17.47 -16.90
C THR A 40 -5.94 -17.97 -18.22
N LEU A 41 -7.17 -17.55 -18.52
CA LEU A 41 -7.84 -17.88 -19.79
C LEU A 41 -7.10 -17.29 -20.99
N GLU A 42 -7.28 -17.89 -22.17
CA GLU A 42 -6.63 -17.43 -23.40
C GLU A 42 -7.01 -15.98 -23.72
N GLY A 43 -6.00 -15.11 -23.90
CA GLY A 43 -6.18 -13.68 -24.16
C GLY A 43 -6.08 -12.78 -22.93
N LEU A 44 -6.15 -13.33 -21.71
CA LEU A 44 -5.81 -12.61 -20.49
C LEU A 44 -4.30 -12.64 -20.22
N SER A 45 -3.77 -11.61 -19.58
CA SER A 45 -2.43 -11.67 -19.02
C SER A 45 -2.37 -12.68 -17.86
N LYS A 46 -1.18 -13.20 -17.57
CA LYS A 46 -0.97 -13.93 -16.31
C LYS A 46 -1.16 -12.96 -15.13
N PRO A 47 -1.57 -13.44 -13.94
CA PRO A 47 -1.67 -12.59 -12.78
C PRO A 47 -0.29 -12.02 -12.43
N ILE A 48 -0.16 -10.70 -12.44
CA ILE A 48 1.08 -9.98 -12.17
C ILE A 48 0.99 -9.24 -10.85
N ILE A 49 2.14 -8.96 -10.24
CA ILE A 49 2.21 -8.11 -9.06
C ILE A 49 2.36 -6.67 -9.54
N ASP A 50 1.41 -5.82 -9.14
CA ASP A 50 1.32 -4.41 -9.54
C ASP A 50 1.60 -3.45 -8.37
N PHE A 51 1.83 -3.99 -7.17
CA PHE A 51 2.36 -3.27 -6.03
C PHE A 51 2.86 -4.26 -4.98
N CYS A 52 3.96 -3.97 -4.30
CA CYS A 52 4.44 -4.82 -3.21
C CYS A 52 5.09 -3.98 -2.11
N THR A 53 4.74 -4.25 -0.85
CA THR A 53 5.40 -3.61 0.30
C THR A 53 5.83 -4.65 1.32
N LEU A 54 7.14 -4.76 1.52
CA LEU A 54 7.78 -5.60 2.53
C LEU A 54 8.30 -4.75 3.69
N VAL A 55 8.10 -5.25 4.91
CA VAL A 55 8.63 -4.66 6.15
C VAL A 55 9.55 -5.66 6.82
N PHE A 56 10.72 -5.16 7.24
CA PHE A 56 11.82 -5.87 7.86
C PHE A 56 12.07 -5.25 9.24
N ASP A 57 11.49 -5.82 10.28
CA ASP A 57 11.53 -5.31 11.67
C ASP A 57 12.07 -6.33 12.67
N THR A 58 12.55 -7.49 12.21
CA THR A 58 13.22 -8.46 13.08
C THR A 58 14.66 -8.05 13.40
N ASP A 59 15.17 -8.45 14.56
CA ASP A 59 16.57 -8.23 14.94
C ASP A 59 17.56 -8.73 13.89
N LYS A 60 17.26 -9.88 13.28
CA LYS A 60 18.08 -10.48 12.22
C LYS A 60 18.14 -9.55 11.01
N ALA A 61 16.99 -9.07 10.56
CA ALA A 61 16.91 -8.18 9.41
C ALA A 61 17.60 -6.84 9.70
N ILE A 62 17.32 -6.22 10.84
CA ILE A 62 17.91 -4.94 11.25
C ILE A 62 19.43 -5.03 11.31
N LYS A 63 19.98 -6.10 11.93
CA LYS A 63 21.45 -6.29 12.04
C LYS A 63 22.13 -6.45 10.68
N LEU A 64 21.47 -7.09 9.71
CA LEU A 64 22.00 -7.28 8.37
C LEU A 64 21.88 -6.00 7.55
N LEU A 65 20.66 -5.45 7.43
CA LEU A 65 20.34 -4.34 6.53
C LEU A 65 21.02 -3.04 6.96
N LYS A 66 21.24 -2.79 8.26
CA LYS A 66 21.92 -1.56 8.72
C LYS A 66 23.35 -1.37 8.17
N ARG A 67 23.95 -2.43 7.63
CA ARG A 67 25.30 -2.41 7.02
C ARG A 67 25.27 -2.11 5.52
N MET A 68 24.08 -1.99 4.94
CA MET A 68 23.85 -1.76 3.53
C MET A 68 23.39 -0.33 3.30
N SER A 69 23.73 0.24 2.15
CA SER A 69 23.08 1.41 1.59
C SER A 69 21.66 1.09 1.14
N ALA A 70 20.83 2.12 0.94
CA ALA A 70 19.48 1.95 0.40
C ALA A 70 19.46 1.21 -0.95
N GLN A 71 20.45 1.48 -1.81
CA GLN A 71 20.62 0.79 -3.11
C GLN A 71 20.88 -0.71 -2.92
N GLU A 72 21.80 -1.05 -2.02
CA GLU A 72 22.16 -2.43 -1.72
C GLU A 72 20.98 -3.18 -1.10
N MET A 73 20.21 -2.56 -0.21
CA MET A 73 19.00 -3.16 0.37
C MET A 73 17.98 -3.54 -0.72
N VAL A 74 17.65 -2.62 -1.62
CA VAL A 74 16.68 -2.88 -2.70
C VAL A 74 17.19 -3.98 -3.64
N SER A 75 18.47 -3.91 -4.01
CA SER A 75 19.10 -4.90 -4.90
C SER A 75 19.18 -6.28 -4.24
N TYR A 76 19.47 -6.33 -2.94
CA TYR A 76 19.54 -7.57 -2.17
C TYR A 76 18.17 -8.22 -2.01
N VAL A 77 17.13 -7.44 -1.71
CA VAL A 77 15.77 -7.97 -1.48
C VAL A 77 15.11 -8.41 -2.78
N PHE A 78 15.18 -7.59 -3.84
CA PHE A 78 14.40 -7.83 -5.07
C PHE A 78 15.23 -8.37 -6.23
N GLY A 79 16.56 -8.41 -6.12
CA GLY A 79 17.43 -8.91 -7.18
C GLY A 79 17.41 -8.05 -8.45
N THR A 80 17.10 -6.75 -8.34
CA THR A 80 16.90 -5.86 -9.49
C THR A 80 18.17 -5.57 -10.29
N SER A 81 19.35 -6.02 -9.83
CA SER A 81 20.63 -5.89 -10.54
C SER A 81 20.95 -4.48 -11.07
N GLY A 82 20.46 -3.44 -10.39
CA GLY A 82 20.68 -2.03 -10.75
C GLY A 82 19.65 -1.40 -11.67
N SER A 83 18.62 -2.13 -12.12
CA SER A 83 17.50 -1.56 -12.90
C SER A 83 16.61 -0.62 -12.08
N ILE A 84 16.76 -0.61 -10.76
CA ILE A 84 16.18 0.38 -9.86
C ILE A 84 17.32 1.08 -9.13
N VAL A 85 17.31 2.40 -9.19
CA VAL A 85 18.21 3.28 -8.46
C VAL A 85 17.49 3.89 -7.26
N ALA A 86 18.06 3.72 -6.08
CA ALA A 86 17.64 4.41 -4.87
C ALA A 86 18.28 5.79 -4.80
N GLY A 87 17.46 6.83 -4.68
CA GLY A 87 17.94 8.18 -4.39
C GLY A 87 18.64 8.29 -3.03
N ALA A 88 19.16 9.48 -2.73
CA ALA A 88 19.75 9.75 -1.44
C ALA A 88 18.71 9.57 -0.31
N LEU A 89 19.14 8.92 0.77
CA LEU A 89 18.32 8.72 1.95
C LEU A 89 18.25 10.03 2.75
N VAL A 90 17.09 10.70 2.70
CA VAL A 90 16.86 12.01 3.33
C VAL A 90 15.99 11.91 4.58
N ASP A 91 16.12 12.87 5.49
CA ASP A 91 15.30 13.00 6.71
C ASP A 91 13.89 13.50 6.36
N ARG A 92 13.14 12.63 5.70
CA ARG A 92 11.75 12.86 5.30
C ARG A 92 10.90 11.72 5.84
N LEU A 93 10.08 12.06 6.84
CA LEU A 93 9.15 11.13 7.47
C LEU A 93 8.22 10.50 6.41
N TRP A 94 8.13 9.17 6.44
CA TRP A 94 7.23 8.40 5.59
C TRP A 94 6.40 7.42 6.42
N ASN A 95 5.10 7.35 6.09
CA ASN A 95 4.09 6.55 6.81
C ASN A 95 4.10 6.74 8.33
N PHE A 96 4.46 7.95 8.79
CA PHE A 96 4.55 8.32 10.21
C PHE A 96 5.47 7.43 11.08
N ARG A 97 6.32 6.60 10.45
CA ARG A 97 7.19 5.63 11.16
C ARG A 97 8.64 5.68 10.70
N TYR A 98 8.89 5.94 9.42
CA TYR A 98 10.23 5.90 8.83
C TYR A 98 10.77 7.31 8.72
N GLN A 99 11.64 7.71 9.65
CA GLN A 99 12.21 9.06 9.73
C GLN A 99 13.03 9.39 8.50
N ARG A 100 13.70 8.39 7.91
CA ARG A 100 14.53 8.52 6.73
C ARG A 100 13.92 7.78 5.56
N SER A 101 13.91 8.37 4.37
CA SER A 101 13.39 7.69 3.18
C SER A 101 14.02 8.17 1.87
N ALA A 102 13.98 7.31 0.85
CA ALA A 102 14.48 7.58 -0.49
C ALA A 102 13.47 7.10 -1.54
N ILE A 103 13.31 7.88 -2.62
CA ILE A 103 12.52 7.49 -3.79
C ILE A 103 13.36 6.53 -4.64
N LEU A 104 12.69 5.52 -5.20
CA LEU A 104 13.27 4.57 -6.13
C LEU A 104 12.83 4.94 -7.55
N ILE A 105 13.76 4.97 -8.50
CA ILE A 105 13.50 5.29 -9.90
C ILE A 105 14.19 4.28 -10.83
N ASP A 106 13.69 4.14 -12.05
CA ASP A 106 14.36 3.37 -13.11
C ASP A 106 15.24 4.27 -14.00
N GLU A 107 15.84 3.68 -15.03
CA GLU A 107 16.65 4.39 -16.04
C GLU A 107 15.89 5.48 -16.81
N THR A 108 14.55 5.41 -16.83
CA THR A 108 13.67 6.41 -17.47
C THR A 108 13.27 7.54 -16.52
N SER A 109 13.77 7.51 -15.27
CA SER A 109 13.35 8.39 -14.16
C SER A 109 11.90 8.19 -13.72
N SER A 110 11.27 7.08 -14.10
CA SER A 110 9.92 6.74 -13.63
C SER A 110 9.98 6.24 -12.20
N VAL A 111 8.99 6.64 -11.38
CA VAL A 111 8.95 6.29 -9.95
C VAL A 111 8.62 4.80 -9.78
N CYS A 112 9.62 4.04 -9.35
CA CYS A 112 9.54 2.60 -9.09
C CYS A 112 9.11 2.28 -7.66
N GLY A 113 9.19 3.22 -6.73
CA GLY A 113 8.88 2.94 -5.33
C GLY A 113 9.51 3.88 -4.34
N ARG A 114 9.58 3.40 -3.09
CA ARG A 114 10.19 4.10 -1.97
C ARG A 114 10.75 3.11 -0.95
N ILE A 115 11.88 3.47 -0.37
CA ILE A 115 12.43 2.80 0.81
C ILE A 115 12.41 3.76 2.01
N GLY A 116 12.09 3.23 3.18
CA GLY A 116 12.08 3.93 4.45
C GLY A 116 12.86 3.17 5.51
N ILE A 117 13.54 3.90 6.37
CA ILE A 117 14.29 3.38 7.52
C ILE A 117 13.83 4.14 8.76
N SER A 118 13.48 3.41 9.82
CA SER A 118 13.16 4.00 11.12
C SER A 118 14.44 4.19 11.96
N ASP A 119 14.37 5.02 13.00
CA ASP A 119 15.50 5.21 13.92
C ASP A 119 15.88 3.93 14.68
N ALA A 120 14.92 3.01 14.84
CA ALA A 120 15.16 1.66 15.37
C ALA A 120 15.86 0.73 14.35
N GLY A 121 16.04 1.16 13.11
CA GLY A 121 16.66 0.41 12.03
C GLY A 121 15.71 -0.48 11.22
N GLU A 122 14.41 -0.39 11.46
CA GLU A 122 13.40 -1.15 10.71
C GLU A 122 13.33 -0.62 9.27
N VAL A 123 13.26 -1.52 8.30
CA VAL A 123 13.27 -1.16 6.88
C VAL A 123 11.93 -1.49 6.25
N CYS A 124 11.40 -0.56 5.46
CA CYS A 124 10.21 -0.78 4.62
C CYS A 124 10.57 -0.47 3.17
N ILE A 125 10.31 -1.42 2.28
CA ILE A 125 10.51 -1.24 0.84
C ILE A 125 9.17 -1.43 0.14
N SER A 126 8.74 -0.40 -0.58
CA SER A 126 7.51 -0.40 -1.36
C SER A 126 7.81 -0.20 -2.83
N LEU A 127 7.43 -1.14 -3.68
CA LEU A 127 7.49 -1.04 -5.13
C LEU A 127 6.12 -0.69 -5.71
N THR A 128 6.09 0.25 -6.66
CA THR A 128 4.94 0.55 -7.52
C THR A 128 4.79 -0.53 -8.59
N GLY A 129 3.74 -0.47 -9.41
CA GLY A 129 3.58 -1.36 -10.57
C GLY A 129 4.80 -1.28 -11.49
N GLN A 130 5.29 -0.06 -11.76
CA GLN A 130 6.53 0.15 -12.51
C GLN A 130 7.71 -0.56 -11.86
N GLY A 131 7.93 -0.37 -10.55
CA GLY A 131 9.02 -1.06 -9.84
C GLY A 131 8.88 -2.58 -9.81
N CYS A 132 7.66 -3.12 -9.78
CA CYS A 132 7.41 -4.55 -9.85
C CYS A 132 7.82 -5.14 -11.21
N THR A 133 7.72 -4.35 -12.30
CA THR A 133 8.20 -4.79 -13.62
C THR A 133 9.72 -4.97 -13.70
N HIS A 134 10.47 -4.50 -12.70
CA HIS A 134 11.93 -4.67 -12.61
C HIS A 134 12.35 -5.86 -11.71
N VAL A 135 11.40 -6.58 -11.11
CA VAL A 135 11.71 -7.72 -10.24
C VAL A 135 11.86 -8.98 -11.09
N PRO A 136 13.08 -9.52 -11.28
CA PRO A 136 13.29 -10.63 -12.19
C PRO A 136 12.72 -11.94 -11.64
N ASN A 137 12.78 -12.15 -10.33
CA ASN A 137 12.40 -13.42 -9.72
C ASN A 137 11.72 -13.21 -8.35
N TRP A 138 10.41 -13.33 -8.32
CA TRP A 138 9.64 -13.19 -7.09
C TRP A 138 9.89 -14.32 -6.07
N ALA A 139 10.24 -15.53 -6.52
CA ALA A 139 10.61 -16.61 -5.60
C ALA A 139 11.94 -16.35 -4.89
N TYR A 140 12.85 -15.58 -5.50
CA TYR A 140 14.02 -15.06 -4.80
C TYR A 140 13.62 -14.06 -3.71
N ALA A 141 12.78 -13.07 -4.04
CA ALA A 141 12.31 -12.08 -3.07
C ALA A 141 11.54 -12.73 -1.91
N GLU A 142 10.73 -13.75 -2.17
CA GLU A 142 10.05 -14.55 -1.16
C GLU A 142 11.04 -15.22 -0.20
N ARG A 143 12.07 -15.90 -0.72
CA ARG A 143 13.08 -16.55 0.12
C ARG A 143 13.83 -15.55 1.00
N ILE A 144 14.23 -14.40 0.45
CA ILE A 144 14.89 -13.35 1.23
C ILE A 144 13.95 -12.81 2.33
N ALA A 145 12.68 -12.60 2.01
CA ALA A 145 11.68 -12.18 2.99
C ALA A 145 11.50 -13.23 4.10
N GLN A 146 11.36 -14.51 3.75
CA GLN A 146 11.27 -15.62 4.71
C GLN A 146 12.51 -15.69 5.60
N ASP A 147 13.70 -15.67 5.01
CA ASP A 147 14.98 -15.77 5.71
C ASP A 147 15.18 -14.65 6.73
N LEU A 148 14.72 -13.43 6.41
CA LEU A 148 14.82 -12.26 7.28
C LEU A 148 13.62 -12.11 8.22
N GLY A 149 12.62 -12.99 8.15
CA GLY A 149 11.38 -12.86 8.91
C GLY A 149 10.59 -11.60 8.57
N ALA A 150 10.69 -11.14 7.33
CA ALA A 150 9.94 -10.00 6.83
C ALA A 150 8.46 -10.37 6.63
N HIS A 151 7.61 -9.35 6.53
CA HIS A 151 6.19 -9.55 6.26
C HIS A 151 5.66 -8.58 5.21
N LEU A 152 4.66 -9.03 4.45
CA LEU A 152 3.93 -8.18 3.50
C LEU A 152 2.95 -7.28 4.26
N THR A 153 2.95 -5.99 3.90
CA THR A 153 1.96 -5.02 4.39
C THR A 153 0.97 -4.58 3.34
N ARG A 154 1.36 -4.70 2.06
CA ARG A 154 0.50 -4.52 0.89
C ARG A 154 0.99 -5.38 -0.27
N ILE A 155 0.07 -5.96 -1.01
CA ILE A 155 0.32 -6.54 -2.32
C ILE A 155 -0.88 -6.25 -3.22
N ASP A 156 -0.62 -5.76 -4.42
CA ASP A 156 -1.65 -5.55 -5.43
C ASP A 156 -1.39 -6.53 -6.58
N ILE A 157 -2.43 -7.23 -7.01
CA ILE A 157 -2.36 -8.27 -8.04
C ILE A 157 -3.28 -7.89 -9.18
N ALA A 158 -2.76 -7.85 -10.41
CA ALA A 158 -3.51 -7.43 -11.58
C ALA A 158 -3.61 -8.54 -12.64
N ILE A 159 -4.74 -8.54 -13.34
CA ILE A 159 -4.95 -9.25 -14.61
C ILE A 159 -5.35 -8.21 -15.65
N ASP A 160 -4.75 -8.29 -16.82
CA ASP A 160 -4.99 -7.41 -17.94
C ASP A 160 -5.76 -8.14 -19.03
N ASP A 161 -6.84 -7.52 -19.50
CA ASP A 161 -7.50 -7.87 -20.74
C ASP A 161 -7.14 -6.82 -21.79
N HIS A 162 -6.10 -7.13 -22.58
CA HIS A 162 -5.58 -6.19 -23.58
C HIS A 162 -6.53 -5.98 -24.77
N MET A 163 -7.51 -6.88 -24.97
CA MET A 163 -8.41 -6.86 -26.12
C MET A 163 -9.88 -6.65 -25.71
N GLY A 164 -10.17 -6.35 -24.44
CA GLY A 164 -11.53 -6.16 -23.94
C GLY A 164 -12.49 -7.34 -24.19
N LYS A 165 -11.97 -8.57 -24.30
CA LYS A 165 -12.77 -9.76 -24.66
C LYS A 165 -13.49 -10.41 -23.49
N TRP A 166 -12.93 -10.28 -22.30
CA TRP A 166 -13.30 -11.00 -21.10
C TRP A 166 -14.00 -10.13 -20.09
N PHE A 167 -13.51 -8.90 -19.90
CA PHE A 167 -14.14 -7.98 -18.97
C PHE A 167 -13.98 -6.51 -19.33
N ASP A 168 -14.99 -5.72 -18.95
CA ASP A 168 -14.97 -4.27 -18.95
C ASP A 168 -15.44 -3.68 -17.61
N VAL A 169 -15.40 -2.35 -17.49
CA VAL A 169 -15.83 -1.62 -16.28
C VAL A 169 -17.33 -1.79 -16.00
N GLN A 170 -18.14 -1.84 -17.05
CA GLN A 170 -19.61 -1.85 -16.95
C GLN A 170 -20.12 -3.22 -16.49
N GLN A 171 -19.55 -4.32 -16.99
CA GLN A 171 -19.86 -5.69 -16.55
C GLN A 171 -19.62 -5.87 -15.05
N PHE A 172 -18.52 -5.34 -14.51
CA PHE A 172 -18.25 -5.38 -13.06
C PHE A 172 -19.24 -4.54 -12.26
N ARG A 173 -19.72 -3.45 -12.84
CA ARG A 173 -20.72 -2.56 -12.22
C ARG A 173 -22.11 -3.21 -12.19
N ASP A 174 -22.51 -3.86 -13.28
CA ASP A 174 -23.75 -4.62 -13.35
C ASP A 174 -23.74 -5.79 -12.38
N ALA A 175 -22.65 -6.57 -12.34
CA ALA A 175 -22.45 -7.63 -11.36
C ALA A 175 -22.54 -7.12 -9.91
N TYR A 176 -22.12 -5.88 -9.63
CA TYR A 176 -22.30 -5.28 -8.32
C TYR A 176 -23.75 -4.98 -7.98
N HIS A 177 -24.52 -4.46 -8.93
CA HIS A 177 -25.95 -4.22 -8.76
C HIS A 177 -26.76 -5.52 -8.63
N GLU A 178 -26.29 -6.60 -9.23
CA GLU A 178 -26.84 -7.96 -9.09
C GLU A 178 -26.39 -8.67 -7.80
N GLY A 179 -25.50 -8.06 -7.02
CA GLY A 179 -25.06 -8.58 -5.73
C GLY A 179 -23.85 -9.52 -5.78
N GLY A 180 -23.17 -9.65 -6.91
CA GLY A 180 -22.03 -10.56 -7.15
C GLY A 180 -20.81 -10.36 -6.24
N PHE A 181 -20.70 -9.23 -5.53
CA PHE A 181 -19.63 -8.96 -4.55
C PHE A 181 -20.05 -9.19 -3.09
N THR A 182 -21.30 -9.58 -2.85
CA THR A 182 -21.83 -9.81 -1.51
C THR A 182 -21.39 -11.18 -1.00
N MET A 183 -20.39 -11.21 -0.11
CA MET A 183 -19.91 -12.47 0.47
C MET A 183 -20.53 -12.81 1.84
N ASN A 184 -20.77 -11.81 2.70
CA ASN A 184 -21.22 -11.98 4.08
C ASN A 184 -22.36 -11.01 4.44
N GLY A 185 -23.46 -11.08 3.70
CA GLY A 185 -24.69 -10.33 3.95
C GLY A 185 -24.70 -8.90 3.40
N ARG A 186 -23.80 -8.02 3.86
CA ARG A 186 -23.76 -6.63 3.38
C ARG A 186 -22.84 -6.50 2.15
N PRO A 187 -23.29 -5.88 1.05
CA PRO A 187 -22.41 -5.60 -0.08
C PRO A 187 -21.27 -4.66 0.34
N PRO A 188 -20.06 -4.86 -0.20
CA PRO A 188 -18.95 -3.93 0.01
C PRO A 188 -19.30 -2.54 -0.52
N HIS A 189 -18.61 -1.50 -0.04
CA HIS A 189 -18.74 -0.16 -0.61
C HIS A 189 -18.27 -0.17 -2.07
N ALA A 190 -18.94 0.55 -2.97
CA ALA A 190 -18.51 0.70 -4.35
C ALA A 190 -18.47 2.17 -4.78
N LYS A 191 -17.56 2.49 -5.71
CA LYS A 191 -17.42 3.82 -6.31
C LYS A 191 -17.17 3.67 -7.81
N HIS A 192 -17.98 4.34 -8.60
CA HIS A 192 -17.76 4.50 -10.04
C HIS A 192 -17.18 5.89 -10.31
N ILE A 193 -16.18 5.97 -11.18
CA ILE A 193 -15.62 7.19 -11.73
C ILE A 193 -15.80 7.10 -13.24
N SER A 194 -16.71 7.92 -13.76
CA SER A 194 -16.95 8.09 -15.18
C SER A 194 -15.97 9.11 -15.75
N ASP A 195 -15.58 8.93 -17.01
CA ASP A 195 -14.79 9.91 -17.74
C ASP A 195 -15.65 11.07 -18.28
N GLU A 196 -16.97 10.93 -18.26
CA GLU A 196 -17.93 11.90 -18.81
C GLU A 196 -17.59 12.30 -20.26
N GLY A 197 -17.03 11.37 -21.05
CA GLY A 197 -16.66 11.59 -22.45
C GLY A 197 -15.38 12.41 -22.67
N ASN A 198 -14.47 12.44 -21.68
CA ASN A 198 -13.16 13.09 -21.83
C ASN A 198 -12.03 12.15 -22.29
N ASP A 199 -12.37 10.92 -22.67
CA ASP A 199 -11.48 9.88 -23.18
C ASP A 199 -10.34 9.46 -22.22
N LYS A 200 -10.45 9.80 -20.92
CA LYS A 200 -9.49 9.35 -19.89
C LYS A 200 -9.84 8.01 -19.28
N GLY A 201 -10.99 7.46 -19.67
CA GLY A 201 -11.48 6.16 -19.27
C GLY A 201 -12.16 6.11 -17.91
N CYS A 202 -13.06 5.14 -17.78
CA CYS A 202 -13.84 4.87 -16.59
C CYS A 202 -13.06 4.00 -15.60
N SER A 203 -13.49 4.05 -14.33
CA SER A 203 -12.97 3.19 -13.27
C SER A 203 -14.07 2.80 -12.30
N PHE A 204 -14.05 1.55 -11.86
CA PHE A 204 -14.95 1.01 -10.83
C PHE A 204 -14.15 0.41 -9.69
N TYR A 205 -14.51 0.79 -8.48
CA TYR A 205 -13.85 0.39 -7.24
C TYR A 205 -14.84 -0.35 -6.35
N VAL A 206 -14.44 -1.51 -5.82
CA VAL A 206 -15.23 -2.31 -4.88
C VAL A 206 -14.41 -2.63 -3.63
N GLY A 207 -14.88 -2.17 -2.48
CA GLY A 207 -14.19 -2.27 -1.20
C GLY A 207 -13.65 -0.92 -0.72
N HIS A 208 -12.57 -0.95 0.05
CA HIS A 208 -12.01 0.26 0.65
C HIS A 208 -10.48 0.18 0.73
N LYS A 209 -9.81 1.23 0.27
CA LYS A 209 -8.36 1.43 0.42
C LYS A 209 -7.88 1.19 1.86
N GLY A 210 -6.75 0.48 2.01
CA GLY A 210 -6.24 0.07 3.31
C GLY A 210 -6.88 -1.20 3.88
N HIS A 211 -7.82 -1.82 3.17
CA HIS A 211 -8.42 -3.11 3.51
C HIS A 211 -8.25 -4.11 2.36
N LYS A 212 -9.35 -4.46 1.67
CA LYS A 212 -9.36 -5.18 0.40
C LYS A 212 -10.13 -4.29 -0.55
N GLU A 213 -9.54 -3.97 -1.69
CA GLU A 213 -10.14 -3.09 -2.70
C GLU A 213 -9.86 -3.67 -4.07
N LEU A 214 -10.91 -3.88 -4.85
CA LEU A 214 -10.85 -4.27 -6.25
C LEU A 214 -11.01 -3.01 -7.09
N CYS A 215 -10.17 -2.87 -8.11
CA CYS A 215 -10.12 -1.73 -9.02
C CYS A 215 -10.17 -2.25 -10.45
N ILE A 216 -11.21 -1.89 -11.19
CA ILE A 216 -11.35 -2.17 -12.61
C ILE A 216 -11.29 -0.85 -13.35
N TYR A 217 -10.42 -0.71 -14.33
CA TYR A 217 -10.27 0.55 -15.04
C TYR A 217 -9.71 0.35 -16.45
N GLU A 218 -10.06 1.27 -17.34
CA GLU A 218 -9.59 1.29 -18.72
C GLU A 218 -8.13 1.76 -18.75
N LYS A 219 -7.21 0.78 -18.72
CA LYS A 219 -5.76 1.00 -18.57
C LYS A 219 -5.16 1.67 -19.79
N GLY A 220 -5.59 1.29 -20.99
CA GLY A 220 -5.07 1.90 -22.22
C GLY A 220 -5.39 3.40 -22.30
N LYS A 221 -6.63 3.78 -21.98
CA LYS A 221 -7.04 5.20 -21.86
C LYS A 221 -6.26 5.94 -20.77
N GLN A 222 -6.01 5.30 -19.62
CA GLN A 222 -5.15 5.86 -18.58
C GLN A 222 -3.72 6.15 -19.09
N LEU A 223 -3.19 5.31 -19.97
CA LEU A 223 -1.87 5.46 -20.58
C LEU A 223 -1.86 6.44 -21.77
N GLY A 224 -3.01 7.05 -22.09
CA GLY A 224 -3.14 8.07 -23.13
C GLY A 224 -3.52 7.53 -24.51
N ASP A 225 -4.05 6.31 -24.60
CA ASP A 225 -4.62 5.75 -25.82
C ASP A 225 -6.16 5.65 -25.71
N PRO A 226 -6.91 6.66 -26.22
CA PRO A 226 -8.37 6.71 -26.18
C PRO A 226 -9.09 5.50 -26.79
N GLU A 227 -8.49 4.92 -27.84
CA GLU A 227 -9.08 3.83 -28.64
C GLU A 227 -8.76 2.45 -28.06
N SER A 228 -8.01 2.39 -26.96
CA SER A 228 -7.59 1.14 -26.38
C SER A 228 -8.71 0.43 -25.63
N GLU A 229 -8.94 -0.82 -25.98
CA GLU A 229 -9.84 -1.74 -25.26
C GLU A 229 -9.18 -2.35 -24.00
N TRP A 230 -7.95 -1.97 -23.69
CA TRP A 230 -7.22 -2.53 -22.57
C TRP A 230 -7.87 -2.16 -21.23
N THR A 231 -8.48 -3.16 -20.58
CA THR A 231 -9.02 -3.06 -19.22
C THR A 231 -8.14 -3.84 -18.24
N ARG A 232 -7.85 -3.25 -17.08
CA ARG A 232 -7.13 -3.89 -15.99
C ARG A 232 -8.08 -4.18 -14.82
N CYS A 233 -7.98 -5.38 -14.28
CA CYS A 233 -8.64 -5.80 -13.05
C CYS A 233 -7.57 -6.02 -11.97
N GLU A 234 -7.56 -5.18 -10.94
CA GLU A 234 -6.51 -5.11 -9.91
C GLU A 234 -7.11 -5.32 -8.51
N VAL A 235 -6.62 -6.32 -7.78
CA VAL A 235 -6.98 -6.56 -6.38
C VAL A 235 -5.88 -6.02 -5.48
N ARG A 236 -6.20 -5.01 -4.69
CA ARG A 236 -5.34 -4.42 -3.66
C ARG A 236 -5.60 -5.05 -2.30
N LEU A 237 -4.57 -5.70 -1.75
CA LEU A 237 -4.63 -6.38 -0.46
C LEU A 237 -3.74 -5.66 0.55
N TYR A 238 -4.30 -5.33 1.72
CA TYR A 238 -3.59 -4.65 2.80
C TYR A 238 -3.60 -5.50 4.07
N ALA A 239 -2.46 -5.61 4.75
CA ALA A 239 -2.30 -6.41 5.96
C ALA A 239 -2.92 -5.78 7.23
N LYS A 240 -3.93 -4.90 7.07
CA LYS A 240 -4.58 -4.20 8.18
C LYS A 240 -5.48 -5.12 9.01
N ARG A 241 -6.14 -6.08 8.37
CA ARG A 241 -7.04 -7.06 9.02
C ARG A 241 -6.81 -8.52 8.60
N MET A 242 -5.85 -8.74 7.70
CA MET A 242 -5.49 -10.08 7.22
C MET A 242 -3.99 -10.26 7.27
N ILE A 243 -3.56 -11.51 7.32
CA ILE A 243 -2.18 -11.91 7.12
C ILE A 243 -1.99 -12.07 5.62
N LEU A 244 -0.99 -11.38 5.08
CA LEU A 244 -0.59 -11.53 3.68
C LEU A 244 0.56 -12.53 3.63
N PRO A 245 0.35 -13.75 3.12
CA PRO A 245 1.39 -14.77 3.05
C PRO A 245 2.42 -14.37 2.00
N LEU A 246 3.70 -14.67 2.26
CA LEU A 246 4.79 -14.38 1.33
C LEU A 246 4.63 -15.15 0.01
N SER A 247 3.93 -16.29 0.03
CA SER A 247 3.58 -17.09 -1.16
C SER A 247 2.77 -16.30 -2.19
N ALA A 248 2.10 -15.21 -1.79
CA ALA A 248 1.41 -14.31 -2.70
C ALA A 248 2.33 -13.63 -3.71
N MET A 249 3.64 -13.58 -3.43
CA MET A 249 4.63 -13.11 -4.41
C MET A 249 4.89 -14.13 -5.53
N VAL A 250 4.73 -15.43 -5.25
CA VAL A 250 5.08 -16.52 -6.19
C VAL A 250 3.85 -17.10 -6.89
N ASP A 251 2.70 -17.11 -6.22
CA ASP A 251 1.45 -17.63 -6.79
C ASP A 251 0.30 -16.61 -6.62
N PRO A 252 0.43 -15.42 -7.25
CA PRO A 252 -0.52 -14.33 -7.04
C PRO A 252 -1.94 -14.67 -7.50
N GLY A 253 -2.11 -15.54 -8.51
CA GLY A 253 -3.42 -15.93 -9.03
C GLY A 253 -4.34 -16.57 -7.99
N LYS A 254 -3.79 -17.41 -7.10
CA LYS A 254 -4.57 -18.08 -6.03
C LYS A 254 -5.28 -17.07 -5.13
N HIS A 255 -4.57 -16.01 -4.80
CA HIS A 255 -5.06 -14.97 -3.91
C HIS A 255 -5.96 -13.97 -4.63
N PHE A 256 -5.66 -13.64 -5.89
CA PHE A 256 -6.52 -12.82 -6.74
C PHE A 256 -7.92 -13.43 -6.86
N ALA A 257 -7.99 -14.70 -7.26
CA ALA A 257 -9.24 -15.40 -7.51
C ALA A 257 -10.05 -15.65 -6.23
N SER A 258 -9.38 -15.74 -5.07
CA SER A 258 -10.05 -15.85 -3.76
C SER A 258 -10.65 -14.53 -3.25
N ALA A 259 -10.25 -13.39 -3.82
CA ALA A 259 -10.56 -12.07 -3.26
C ALA A 259 -12.04 -11.72 -3.39
N TYR A 260 -12.68 -12.05 -4.51
CA TYR A 260 -14.12 -11.95 -4.72
C TYR A 260 -14.56 -13.14 -5.55
N THR A 261 -15.72 -13.74 -5.25
CA THR A 261 -16.18 -14.96 -5.91
C THR A 261 -16.22 -14.84 -7.43
N ILE A 262 -16.63 -13.68 -7.95
CA ILE A 262 -16.67 -13.39 -9.40
C ILE A 262 -15.30 -13.42 -10.09
N LEU A 263 -14.20 -13.30 -9.34
CA LEU A 263 -12.84 -13.35 -9.90
C LEU A 263 -12.35 -14.79 -10.10
N ALA A 264 -13.05 -15.79 -9.56
CA ALA A 264 -12.64 -17.18 -9.64
C ALA A 264 -12.51 -17.65 -11.09
N ASP A 265 -13.40 -17.18 -11.97
CA ASP A 265 -13.45 -17.60 -13.38
C ASP A 265 -12.32 -16.98 -14.22
N LEU A 266 -11.61 -15.97 -13.72
CA LEU A 266 -10.52 -15.30 -14.45
C LEU A 266 -9.18 -16.03 -14.34
N VAL A 267 -9.02 -16.96 -13.39
CA VAL A 267 -7.76 -17.66 -13.10
C VAL A 267 -7.97 -19.17 -13.16
N LEU A 268 -7.00 -19.87 -13.76
CA LEU A 268 -6.95 -21.33 -13.77
C LEU A 268 -6.14 -21.83 -12.56
N GLY A 269 -6.74 -22.65 -11.70
CA GLY A 269 -6.02 -23.32 -10.61
C GLY A 269 -6.76 -23.35 -9.27
N GLU A 270 -6.04 -23.76 -8.24
CA GLU A 270 -6.55 -23.82 -6.85
C GLU A 270 -6.72 -22.42 -6.25
N LEU A 271 -7.69 -22.25 -5.36
CA LEU A 271 -7.97 -20.98 -4.69
C LEU A 271 -7.48 -21.03 -3.24
N GLU A 272 -6.84 -19.96 -2.77
CA GLU A 272 -6.37 -19.86 -1.39
C GLU A 272 -6.84 -18.56 -0.75
N ARG A 273 -7.74 -18.69 0.24
CA ARG A 273 -8.26 -17.54 0.99
C ARG A 273 -7.26 -17.09 2.05
N MET A 274 -7.05 -15.78 2.11
CA MET A 274 -6.21 -15.17 3.13
C MET A 274 -6.77 -15.36 4.55
N GLU A 275 -5.88 -15.69 5.48
CA GLU A 275 -6.21 -15.76 6.89
C GLU A 275 -6.48 -14.35 7.46
N LEU A 276 -7.59 -14.22 8.18
CA LEU A 276 -7.88 -12.99 8.91
C LEU A 276 -7.01 -12.94 10.17
N LYS A 277 -6.47 -11.77 10.49
CA LYS A 277 -5.79 -11.58 11.77
C LYS A 277 -6.82 -11.75 12.87
N GLU A 278 -6.62 -12.73 13.74
CA GLU A 278 -7.35 -12.76 15.00
C GLU A 278 -7.11 -11.45 15.73
N ARG A 279 -8.20 -10.81 16.15
CA ARG A 279 -8.11 -9.54 16.84
C ARG A 279 -7.72 -9.81 18.28
N MET A 280 -6.45 -10.13 18.53
CA MET A 280 -5.92 -10.19 19.88
C MET A 280 -6.01 -8.79 20.51
N VAL A 281 -6.86 -8.65 21.52
CA VAL A 281 -6.94 -7.43 22.32
C VAL A 281 -5.79 -7.48 23.32
N ASN A 282 -4.64 -6.96 22.90
CA ASN A 282 -3.58 -6.59 23.83
C ASN A 282 -3.71 -5.09 24.12
N PRO A 283 -4.10 -4.67 25.34
CA PRO A 283 -4.05 -3.28 25.74
C PRO A 283 -2.61 -2.84 25.84
N SER A 284 -1.98 -2.50 24.71
CA SER A 284 -0.64 -1.92 24.70
C SER A 284 -0.72 -0.47 25.15
N VAL A 285 -0.17 -0.18 26.32
CA VAL A 285 0.00 1.19 26.84
C VAL A 285 0.86 2.01 25.90
N LYS A 286 1.95 1.43 25.40
CA LYS A 286 2.82 2.05 24.39
C LYS A 286 2.05 2.51 23.17
N ALA A 287 1.22 1.65 22.57
CA ALA A 287 0.43 2.02 21.40
C ALA A 287 -0.61 3.13 21.70
N MET A 288 -1.11 3.21 22.94
CA MET A 288 -1.99 4.31 23.35
C MET A 288 -1.24 5.62 23.50
N ILE A 289 -0.04 5.59 24.07
CA ILE A 289 0.85 6.76 24.17
C ILE A 289 1.24 7.24 22.77
N ASP A 290 1.71 6.35 21.90
CA ASP A 290 2.10 6.66 20.52
C ASP A 290 0.92 7.30 19.76
N PHE A 291 -0.30 6.78 19.96
CA PHE A 291 -1.51 7.35 19.37
C PHE A 291 -1.80 8.76 19.90
N ILE A 292 -1.74 8.96 21.22
CA ILE A 292 -2.00 10.27 21.84
C ILE A 292 -0.95 11.28 21.41
N ASP A 293 0.33 10.90 21.42
CA ASP A 293 1.44 11.75 20.99
C ASP A 293 1.28 12.15 19.51
N THR A 294 0.98 11.18 18.65
CA THR A 294 0.80 11.44 17.21
C THR A 294 -0.44 12.29 16.91
N GLN A 295 -1.58 12.02 17.55
CA GLN A 295 -2.86 12.68 17.20
C GLN A 295 -3.08 13.99 17.94
N ALA A 296 -2.58 14.10 19.17
CA ALA A 296 -2.92 15.19 20.07
C ALA A 296 -1.70 15.78 20.81
N GLY A 297 -0.48 15.28 20.62
CA GLY A 297 0.70 15.68 21.38
C GLY A 297 0.95 17.19 21.38
N THR A 298 0.90 17.83 20.22
CA THR A 298 1.10 19.30 20.11
C THR A 298 0.02 20.10 20.84
N ALA A 299 -1.25 19.68 20.73
CA ALA A 299 -2.36 20.35 21.40
C ALA A 299 -2.29 20.15 22.93
N LEU A 300 -1.99 18.92 23.36
CA LEU A 300 -1.76 18.58 24.77
C LEU A 300 -0.61 19.39 25.35
N ARG A 301 0.49 19.60 24.61
CA ARG A 301 1.63 20.41 25.08
C ARG A 301 1.22 21.86 25.37
N VAL A 302 0.43 22.47 24.49
CA VAL A 302 -0.06 23.85 24.68
C VAL A 302 -0.95 23.94 25.92
N LEU A 303 -1.90 23.01 26.05
CA LEU A 303 -2.77 22.93 27.23
C LEU A 303 -1.97 22.69 28.51
N TRP A 304 -1.02 21.75 28.48
CA TRP A 304 -0.18 21.41 29.62
C TRP A 304 0.63 22.60 30.13
N ASN A 305 1.22 23.40 29.23
CA ASN A 305 1.95 24.60 29.62
C ASN A 305 1.04 25.63 30.32
N ALA A 306 -0.20 25.78 29.85
CA ALA A 306 -1.18 26.65 30.50
C ALA A 306 -1.64 26.09 31.85
N LEU A 307 -1.88 24.78 31.94
CA LEU A 307 -2.28 24.11 33.18
C LEU A 307 -1.19 24.16 34.26
N ASN A 308 0.09 24.00 33.88
CA ASN A 308 1.23 24.10 34.81
C ASN A 308 1.46 25.50 35.37
N SER A 309 0.89 26.54 34.76
CA SER A 309 0.89 27.89 35.36
C SER A 309 -0.11 28.03 36.52
N ARG A 310 -0.94 27.01 36.75
CA ARG A 310 -1.94 26.91 37.82
C ARG A 310 -1.52 25.84 38.83
N SER A 311 -2.45 25.43 39.70
CA SER A 311 -2.17 24.37 40.66
C SER A 311 -2.31 22.98 40.02
N PRO A 312 -1.60 21.95 40.53
CA PRO A 312 -1.77 20.57 40.08
C PRO A 312 -3.22 20.07 40.14
N GLU A 313 -3.97 20.47 41.17
CA GLU A 313 -5.38 20.10 41.36
C GLU A 313 -6.27 20.70 40.27
N TYR A 314 -5.96 21.91 39.81
CA TYR A 314 -6.65 22.52 38.68
C TYR A 314 -6.40 21.73 37.40
N ALA A 315 -5.14 21.35 37.14
CA ALA A 315 -4.77 20.54 35.98
C ALA A 315 -5.50 19.18 35.97
N VAL A 316 -5.49 18.47 37.12
CA VAL A 316 -6.21 17.20 37.29
C VAL A 316 -7.71 17.38 37.08
N SER A 317 -8.30 18.45 37.64
CA SER A 317 -9.73 18.73 37.48
C SER A 317 -10.12 18.97 36.01
N VAL A 318 -9.28 19.68 35.25
CA VAL A 318 -9.52 19.91 33.81
C VAL A 318 -9.42 18.60 33.04
N LEU A 319 -8.41 17.79 33.33
CA LEU A 319 -8.25 16.47 32.72
C LEU A 319 -9.48 15.59 32.96
N GLN A 320 -9.85 15.42 34.23
CA GLN A 320 -10.93 14.53 34.64
C GLN A 320 -12.31 14.96 34.14
N ARG A 321 -12.59 16.27 34.10
CA ARG A 321 -13.94 16.78 33.78
C ARG A 321 -14.18 17.06 32.30
N TYR A 322 -13.12 17.39 31.55
CA TYR A 322 -13.27 17.90 30.18
C TYR A 322 -12.45 17.17 29.13
N LEU A 323 -11.42 16.41 29.52
CA LEU A 323 -10.55 15.69 28.57
C LEU A 323 -10.67 14.16 28.67
N SER A 324 -11.18 13.62 29.78
CA SER A 324 -11.62 12.22 29.89
C SER A 324 -13.14 12.11 29.83
N HIS A 325 -13.63 11.07 29.16
CA HIS A 325 -15.05 10.73 29.08
C HIS A 325 -15.26 9.28 29.52
N ASP A 326 -16.45 8.98 30.03
CA ASP A 326 -16.79 7.62 30.46
C ASP A 326 -16.76 6.63 29.29
N GLY A 327 -16.21 5.45 29.56
CA GLY A 327 -16.17 4.33 28.63
C GLY A 327 -14.76 3.95 28.23
N VAL A 328 -14.65 2.74 27.68
CA VAL A 328 -13.39 2.20 27.18
C VAL A 328 -13.40 2.18 25.66
N PRO A 329 -12.25 2.43 24.99
CA PRO A 329 -12.10 2.23 23.56
C PRO A 329 -12.70 0.90 23.13
N GLY A 330 -13.39 0.86 21.98
CA GLY A 330 -14.17 -0.31 21.55
C GLY A 330 -13.43 -1.65 21.57
N ARG A 331 -12.09 -1.61 21.45
CA ARG A 331 -11.20 -2.76 21.56
C ARG A 331 -11.15 -3.40 22.96
N PHE A 332 -11.42 -2.65 24.03
CA PHE A 332 -11.35 -3.13 25.42
C PHE A 332 -12.72 -3.45 26.03
N LYS A 333 -13.82 -3.24 25.28
CA LYS A 333 -15.19 -3.44 25.78
C LYS A 333 -15.47 -4.86 26.30
N ASN A 334 -14.69 -5.84 25.88
CA ASN A 334 -14.86 -7.25 26.27
C ASN A 334 -13.95 -7.67 27.44
N LEU A 335 -13.11 -6.77 27.95
CA LEU A 335 -12.27 -7.02 29.14
C LEU A 335 -13.00 -6.52 30.39
N GLN A 336 -12.85 -7.23 31.51
CA GLN A 336 -13.31 -6.69 32.78
C GLN A 336 -12.47 -5.47 33.16
N GLN A 337 -13.11 -4.49 33.80
CA GLN A 337 -12.47 -3.22 34.18
C GLN A 337 -11.23 -3.45 35.06
N ILE A 338 -11.32 -4.37 36.02
CA ILE A 338 -10.23 -4.69 36.95
C ILE A 338 -9.01 -5.30 36.22
N ASP A 339 -9.26 -6.21 35.28
CA ASP A 339 -8.19 -6.84 34.49
C ASP A 339 -7.50 -5.82 33.58
N LEU A 340 -8.29 -4.88 33.04
CA LEU A 340 -7.77 -3.80 32.21
C LEU A 340 -6.89 -2.85 33.03
N GLU A 341 -7.33 -2.47 34.23
CA GLU A 341 -6.59 -1.58 35.14
C GLU A 341 -5.27 -2.19 35.59
N ILE A 342 -5.27 -3.45 36.05
CA ILE A 342 -4.05 -4.16 36.45
C ILE A 342 -3.09 -4.26 35.25
N ARG A 343 -3.61 -4.64 34.07
CA ARG A 343 -2.79 -4.86 32.88
C ARG A 343 -2.21 -3.57 32.30
N ILE A 344 -2.94 -2.45 32.39
CA ILE A 344 -2.45 -1.12 32.01
C ILE A 344 -1.46 -0.61 33.05
N GLY A 345 -1.76 -0.76 34.35
CA GLY A 345 -0.88 -0.36 35.45
C GLY A 345 0.51 -0.98 35.34
N ASN A 346 0.59 -2.32 35.24
CA ASN A 346 1.86 -3.02 35.09
C ASN A 346 2.68 -2.54 33.89
N GLN A 347 2.03 -2.25 32.76
CA GLN A 347 2.72 -1.73 31.58
C GLN A 347 3.16 -0.28 31.72
N LEU A 348 2.42 0.55 32.46
CA LEU A 348 2.86 1.91 32.79
C LEU A 348 4.11 1.86 33.67
N ASP A 349 4.13 0.99 34.67
CA ASP A 349 5.28 0.82 35.57
C ASP A 349 6.52 0.30 34.81
N GLU A 350 6.34 -0.63 33.88
CA GLU A 350 7.41 -1.11 33.00
C GLU A 350 7.95 -0.03 32.05
N LEU A 351 7.07 0.84 31.51
CA LEU A 351 7.45 1.87 30.53
C LEU A 351 8.05 3.12 31.19
N PHE A 352 7.62 3.44 32.41
CA PHE A 352 8.01 4.63 33.15
C PHE A 352 8.54 4.28 34.55
N PRO A 353 9.60 3.46 34.65
CA PRO A 353 10.12 3.00 35.93
C PRO A 353 10.61 4.16 36.82
N ASP A 354 10.96 5.30 36.22
CA ASP A 354 11.43 6.50 36.94
C ASP A 354 10.29 7.42 37.40
N CYS A 355 9.03 7.10 37.07
CA CYS A 355 7.84 7.89 37.44
C CYS A 355 6.98 7.26 38.54
N ALA A 356 7.28 6.01 38.92
CA ALA A 356 6.72 5.33 40.09
C ALA A 356 7.49 5.76 41.36
#